data_AF-A0A955TM92-F1
#
_entry.id   AF-A0A955TM92-F1
#
_cell.length_a   1.000
_cell.length_b   1.000
_cell.length_c   1.000
_cell.angle_alpha   90.00
_cell.angle_beta   90.00
_cell.angle_gamma   90.00
#
_symmetry.space_group_name_H-M   'P 1'
#
loop_
_entity.id
_entity.type
_entity.pdbx_description
1 polymer ?
#
loop_
_entity_poly.entity_id
_entity_poly.type
_entity_poly.pdbx_seq_one_letter_code
_entity_poly.pdbx_strand_id
1 'polypeptide(L)'
;MSFSSSWDDPIAQAYFSRLAKMDIAFQEKVKRFQKRLPLFFLLRRKGGSGFRMAKMLRYYFEDYNYRLLNHGPLALPTSFNVVQAFLEFNTEFSVFDLRQEREHFLRLEDYFEWYTSDNKTPGEPEILIDVLQEGVVYSYDVVGDIGDYTISTEGSRLAIVGVSLIRHKNELSIILLSGENPPYPPDSEIPFFQFAKTRPKGKEGLSSDNSFSIKDRYMEGMLGYVKVLLLTRFNLANKLHDVRYLNIDVGNGFMVNSDDQQIFDPNYIGQEKQKEIIQNSISILDRYSQLFSALASLIYLPVMFVTENDRVIQPTFTTNLGISTQRPAVRKAVKEFGKKALILSRSVRCLTSKNKENFVGVGHRVIEPPNFTFETTGFWKPIGPNEIGEDESGNPIFGQTWVERRDTYSIKNAESFVISTKAKASVGNDPGMVYIMRSSSHGNDLYKIGITRRTIEQRAQELSSSTGSPLPFEVLASWEVEDCGVIEKEVHSRLKKYRVNKKREFFLTSLPNIVHTVEQSIADKSR
;
A
#
# COMPACT_ATOMS: atom_id res chain seq x y z
N MET A 1 8.50 -6.59 49.19
CA MET A 1 9.14 -5.26 49.25
C MET A 1 8.88 -4.57 47.93
N SER A 2 7.97 -3.59 47.92
CA SER A 2 7.56 -2.84 46.73
C SER A 2 8.67 -1.86 46.35
N PHE A 3 9.23 -2.01 45.16
CA PHE A 3 9.96 -0.92 44.51
C PHE A 3 8.92 0.11 44.05
N SER A 4 8.64 1.11 44.89
CA SER A 4 7.93 2.31 44.46
C SER A 4 8.82 3.03 43.45
N SER A 5 8.37 3.12 42.20
CA SER A 5 9.07 3.85 41.14
C SER A 5 9.25 5.31 41.55
N SER A 6 10.51 5.73 41.71
CA SER A 6 10.93 7.11 42.01
C SER A 6 10.58 8.14 40.93
N TRP A 7 9.72 7.79 39.97
CA TRP A 7 9.36 8.59 38.80
C TRP A 7 8.06 9.38 38.97
N ASP A 8 7.24 9.06 39.98
CA ASP A 8 5.98 9.77 40.29
C ASP A 8 6.12 10.81 41.41
N ASP A 9 7.32 11.03 41.95
CA ASP A 9 7.57 12.08 42.94
C ASP A 9 7.63 13.46 42.25
N PRO A 10 6.69 14.38 42.51
CA PRO A 10 6.67 15.71 41.91
C PRO A 10 7.92 16.53 42.22
N ILE A 11 8.57 16.28 43.36
CA ILE A 11 9.80 16.96 43.77
C ILE A 11 10.98 16.45 42.94
N ALA A 12 11.08 15.13 42.73
CA ALA A 12 12.07 14.52 41.85
C ALA A 12 11.89 15.00 40.40
N GLN A 13 10.66 15.03 39.88
CA GLN A 13 10.37 15.54 38.53
C GLN A 13 10.73 17.03 38.38
N ALA A 14 10.43 17.85 39.39
CA ALA A 14 10.80 19.27 39.39
C ALA A 14 12.32 19.48 39.49
N TYR A 15 13.01 18.65 40.27
CA TYR A 15 14.48 18.64 40.40
C TYR A 15 15.17 18.22 39.10
N PHE A 16 14.75 17.12 38.48
CA PHE A 16 15.25 16.69 37.16
C PHE A 16 14.91 17.70 36.07
N SER A 17 13.72 18.30 36.08
CA SER A 17 13.36 19.39 35.17
C SER A 17 14.24 20.62 35.36
N ARG A 18 14.63 20.95 36.60
CA ARG A 18 15.53 22.05 36.91
C ARG A 18 16.97 21.76 36.47
N LEU A 19 17.47 20.55 36.72
CA LEU A 19 18.78 20.09 36.23
C LEU A 19 18.85 20.11 34.70
N ALA A 20 17.82 19.58 34.03
CA ALA A 20 17.70 19.61 32.58
C ALA A 20 17.63 21.04 32.01
N LYS A 21 17.04 21.99 32.75
CA LYS A 21 17.03 23.43 32.38
C LYS A 21 18.40 24.10 32.55
N MET A 22 19.23 23.61 33.49
CA MET A 22 20.56 24.15 33.76
C MET A 22 21.65 23.53 32.88
N ASP A 23 21.40 22.36 32.28
CA ASP A 23 22.30 21.73 31.31
C ASP A 23 22.16 22.38 29.92
N ILE A 24 23.11 23.25 29.59
CA ILE A 24 23.18 23.95 28.30
C ILE A 24 23.25 22.97 27.13
N ALA A 25 24.00 21.87 27.27
CA ALA A 25 24.16 20.88 26.20
C ALA A 25 22.84 20.12 25.96
N PHE A 26 22.11 19.77 27.02
CA PHE A 26 20.77 19.21 26.91
C PHE A 26 19.79 20.19 26.26
N GLN A 27 19.80 21.47 26.67
CA GLN A 27 18.95 22.50 26.07
C GLN A 27 19.24 22.71 24.57
N GLU A 28 20.51 22.70 24.17
CA GLU A 28 20.90 22.76 22.76
C GLU A 28 20.43 21.53 21.99
N LYS A 29 20.54 20.33 22.59
CA LYS A 29 20.05 19.08 21.98
C LYS A 29 18.52 19.12 21.78
N VAL A 30 17.76 19.57 22.78
CA VAL A 30 16.30 19.73 22.70
C VAL A 30 15.93 20.77 21.64
N LYS A 31 16.59 21.92 21.59
CA LYS A 31 16.36 22.95 20.56
C LYS A 31 16.64 22.41 19.16
N ARG A 32 17.74 21.68 18.97
CA ARG A 32 18.08 21.04 17.69
C ARG A 32 17.04 20.01 17.29
N PHE A 33 16.57 19.19 18.25
CA PHE A 33 15.52 18.21 18.05
C PHE A 33 14.21 18.87 17.60
N GLN A 34 13.69 19.84 18.37
CA GLN A 34 12.45 20.57 18.06
C GLN A 34 12.51 21.28 16.70
N LYS A 35 13.69 21.77 16.31
CA LYS A 35 13.92 22.42 15.02
C LYS A 35 13.94 21.42 13.85
N ARG A 36 14.55 20.24 14.03
CA ARG A 36 14.79 19.25 12.98
C ARG A 36 13.63 18.27 12.78
N LEU A 37 12.93 17.89 13.85
CA LEU A 37 11.86 16.88 13.78
C LEU A 37 10.75 17.25 12.78
N PRO A 38 10.18 18.47 12.76
CA PRO A 38 9.13 18.80 11.78
C PRO A 38 9.63 18.75 10.33
N LEU A 39 10.91 19.05 10.10
CA LEU A 39 11.54 18.98 8.78
C LEU A 39 11.81 17.52 8.39
N PHE A 40 12.18 16.67 9.35
CA PHE A 40 12.30 15.23 9.15
C PHE A 40 10.97 14.65 8.64
N PHE A 41 9.84 14.92 9.30
CA PHE A 41 8.51 14.49 8.86
C PHE A 41 8.16 15.05 7.48
N LEU A 42 8.46 16.33 7.22
CA LEU A 42 8.22 16.95 5.92
C LEU A 42 8.92 16.20 4.78
N LEU A 43 10.19 15.80 4.97
CA LEU A 43 10.98 15.10 3.98
C LEU A 43 10.37 13.73 3.63
N ARG A 44 9.93 12.96 4.64
CA ARG A 44 9.33 11.63 4.45
C ARG A 44 7.98 11.72 3.76
N ARG A 45 7.12 12.60 4.28
CA ARG A 45 5.77 12.84 3.76
C ARG A 45 5.75 13.26 2.30
N LYS A 46 6.71 14.09 1.88
CA LYS A 46 6.76 14.63 0.52
C LYS A 46 7.75 13.92 -0.41
N GLY A 47 8.50 12.94 0.09
CA GLY A 47 9.52 12.21 -0.66
C GLY A 47 9.01 10.99 -1.44
N GLY A 48 7.69 10.74 -1.48
CA GLY A 48 7.07 9.71 -2.31
C GLY A 48 6.78 10.20 -3.74
N SER A 49 6.58 9.26 -4.67
CA SER A 49 6.16 9.55 -6.06
C SER A 49 4.73 10.09 -6.20
N GLY A 50 3.88 9.82 -5.21
CA GLY A 50 2.44 10.13 -5.25
C GLY A 50 1.55 8.96 -5.70
N PHE A 51 2.13 7.80 -6.02
CA PHE A 51 1.41 6.54 -6.20
C PHE A 51 0.66 6.12 -4.92
N ARG A 52 -0.35 5.26 -5.05
CA ARG A 52 -1.27 4.88 -3.98
C ARG A 52 -0.55 4.11 -2.88
N MET A 53 0.32 3.15 -3.24
CA MET A 53 1.09 2.42 -2.22
C MET A 53 2.13 3.30 -1.53
N ALA A 54 2.75 4.22 -2.28
CA ALA A 54 3.61 5.23 -1.69
C ALA A 54 2.83 6.10 -0.67
N LYS A 55 1.65 6.61 -1.04
CA LYS A 55 0.76 7.36 -0.12
C LYS A 55 0.40 6.53 1.12
N MET A 56 0.08 5.24 0.94
CA MET A 56 -0.28 4.33 2.03
C MET A 56 0.84 4.16 3.07
N LEU A 57 2.09 3.95 2.62
CA LEU A 57 3.23 3.84 3.55
C LEU A 57 3.45 5.15 4.33
N ARG A 58 3.24 6.31 3.69
CA ARG A 58 3.36 7.62 4.37
C ARG A 58 2.23 7.82 5.38
N TYR A 59 1.02 7.35 5.08
CA TYR A 59 -0.09 7.34 6.03
C TYR A 59 0.28 6.58 7.31
N TYR A 60 0.80 5.35 7.19
CA TYR A 60 1.24 4.59 8.37
C TYR A 60 2.39 5.25 9.13
N PHE A 61 3.38 5.80 8.41
CA PHE A 61 4.46 6.58 9.02
C PHE A 61 3.92 7.77 9.82
N GLU A 62 2.92 8.49 9.33
CA GLU A 62 2.31 9.62 10.05
C GLU A 62 1.47 9.15 11.24
N ASP A 63 0.55 8.20 11.04
CA ASP A 63 -0.36 7.70 12.09
C ASP A 63 0.41 7.08 13.26
N TYR A 64 1.39 6.22 12.98
CA TYR A 64 2.12 5.52 14.05
C TYR A 64 3.02 6.45 14.85
N ASN A 65 3.66 7.41 14.18
CA ASN A 65 4.44 8.41 14.87
C ASN A 65 3.56 9.40 15.64
N TYR A 66 2.39 9.76 15.11
CA TYR A 66 1.42 10.56 15.86
C TYR A 66 1.02 9.84 17.16
N ARG A 67 0.70 8.55 17.08
CA ARG A 67 0.37 7.73 18.26
C ARG A 67 1.53 7.62 19.23
N LEU A 68 2.72 7.29 18.73
CA LEU A 68 3.93 7.15 19.56
C LEU A 68 4.25 8.45 20.31
N LEU A 69 4.24 9.59 19.62
CA LEU A 69 4.64 10.88 20.19
C LEU A 69 3.60 11.47 21.13
N ASN A 70 2.29 11.27 20.88
CA ASN A 70 1.23 11.89 21.67
C ASN A 70 0.62 10.97 22.73
N HIS A 71 0.71 9.66 22.55
CA HIS A 71 0.03 8.67 23.38
C HIS A 71 0.94 7.52 23.86
N GLY A 72 2.17 7.44 23.35
CA GLY A 72 3.14 6.40 23.72
C GLY A 72 2.97 5.09 22.94
N PRO A 73 3.87 4.11 23.18
CA PRO A 73 3.95 2.88 22.38
C PRO A 73 2.73 1.96 22.53
N LEU A 74 2.03 1.99 23.67
CA LEU A 74 0.82 1.18 23.89
C LEU A 74 -0.39 1.65 23.04
N ALA A 75 -0.30 2.85 22.45
CA ALA A 75 -1.35 3.41 21.61
C ALA A 75 -1.30 2.91 20.15
N LEU A 76 -0.28 2.13 19.78
CA LEU A 76 -0.14 1.59 18.43
C LEU A 76 -1.29 0.62 18.10
N PRO A 77 -1.82 0.67 16.86
CA PRO A 77 -2.92 -0.19 16.46
C PRO A 77 -2.44 -1.61 16.18
N THR A 78 -3.37 -2.55 16.10
CA THR A 78 -3.07 -3.97 15.79
C THR A 78 -2.39 -4.15 14.43
N SER A 79 -2.66 -3.26 13.47
CA SER A 79 -1.96 -3.24 12.18
C SER A 79 -0.45 -3.07 12.30
N PHE A 80 0.04 -2.52 13.43
CA PHE A 80 1.47 -2.39 13.69
C PHE A 80 2.19 -3.75 13.68
N ASN A 81 1.51 -4.84 14.04
CA ASN A 81 2.08 -6.21 14.08
C ASN A 81 2.61 -6.69 12.71
N VAL A 82 2.13 -6.11 11.60
CA VAL A 82 2.63 -6.38 10.25
C VAL A 82 3.37 -5.16 9.69
N VAL A 83 2.78 -3.98 9.84
CA VAL A 83 3.30 -2.76 9.18
C VAL A 83 4.62 -2.28 9.80
N GLN A 84 4.93 -2.65 11.05
CA GLN A 84 6.23 -2.36 11.65
C GLN A 84 7.41 -2.83 10.77
N ALA A 85 7.27 -3.95 10.06
CA ALA A 85 8.31 -4.48 9.19
C ALA A 85 8.72 -3.49 8.08
N PHE A 86 7.81 -2.59 7.66
CA PHE A 86 8.02 -1.56 6.64
C PHE A 86 8.71 -0.29 7.18
N LEU A 87 8.89 -0.23 8.50
CA LEU A 87 9.47 0.90 9.21
C LEU A 87 10.79 0.50 9.88
N GLU A 88 11.63 1.48 10.14
CA GLU A 88 12.82 1.35 10.98
C GLU A 88 12.76 2.35 12.13
N PHE A 89 13.39 2.04 13.25
CA PHE A 89 13.41 2.97 14.39
C PHE A 89 14.57 3.94 14.24
N ASN A 90 14.24 5.22 14.08
CA ASN A 90 15.23 6.30 14.03
C ASN A 90 15.62 6.70 15.45
N THR A 91 16.83 6.32 15.87
CA THR A 91 17.34 6.60 17.22
C THR A 91 17.70 8.06 17.46
N GLU A 92 17.95 8.86 16.42
CA GLU A 92 18.20 10.31 16.57
C GLU A 92 16.93 11.02 17.06
N PHE A 93 15.77 10.62 16.52
CA PHE A 93 14.49 11.26 16.77
C PHE A 93 13.56 10.46 17.69
N SER A 94 13.91 9.21 18.02
CA SER A 94 13.07 8.27 18.75
C SER A 94 11.68 8.10 18.12
N VAL A 95 11.65 7.97 16.80
CA VAL A 95 10.44 7.85 15.96
C VAL A 95 10.64 6.75 14.93
N PHE A 96 9.57 6.28 14.32
CA PHE A 96 9.65 5.42 13.14
C PHE A 96 10.06 6.24 11.91
N ASP A 97 10.88 5.64 11.04
CA ASP A 97 11.22 6.13 9.71
C ASP A 97 10.80 5.10 8.66
N LEU A 98 10.64 5.57 7.42
CA LEU A 98 10.35 4.71 6.28
C LEU A 98 11.62 4.01 5.83
N ARG A 99 11.54 2.70 5.61
CA ARG A 99 12.62 1.94 4.98
C ARG A 99 12.79 2.33 3.51
N GLN A 100 13.92 1.91 2.93
CA GLN A 100 14.15 2.07 1.50
C GLN A 100 13.02 1.40 0.71
N GLU A 101 12.51 2.10 -0.29
CA GLU A 101 11.36 1.68 -1.09
C GLU A 101 11.70 1.67 -2.58
N ARG A 102 11.39 0.56 -3.24
CA ARG A 102 11.41 0.37 -4.69
C ARG A 102 9.97 0.35 -5.18
N GLU A 103 9.64 1.30 -6.04
CA GLU A 103 8.28 1.46 -6.56
C GLU A 103 8.16 0.85 -7.95
N HIS A 104 7.02 0.24 -8.21
CA HIS A 104 6.69 -0.47 -9.43
C HIS A 104 5.30 -0.07 -9.90
N PHE A 105 5.08 -0.18 -11.20
CA PHE A 105 3.82 0.15 -11.84
C PHE A 105 3.55 -0.85 -12.95
N LEU A 106 2.34 -1.43 -12.96
CA LEU A 106 1.96 -2.43 -13.95
C LEU A 106 0.45 -2.45 -14.17
N ARG A 107 0.03 -3.07 -15.28
CA ARG A 107 -1.34 -3.54 -15.43
C ARG A 107 -1.48 -4.91 -14.77
N LEU A 108 -2.56 -5.12 -14.03
CA LEU A 108 -2.80 -6.40 -13.34
C LEU A 108 -3.02 -7.55 -14.33
N GLU A 109 -3.57 -7.23 -15.50
CA GLU A 109 -3.69 -8.13 -16.65
C GLU A 109 -2.36 -8.79 -17.01
N ASP A 110 -1.31 -7.98 -17.25
CA ASP A 110 0.01 -8.48 -17.63
C ASP A 110 0.55 -9.48 -16.59
N TYR A 111 0.24 -9.25 -15.31
CA TYR A 111 0.66 -10.15 -14.24
C TYR A 111 -0.05 -11.50 -14.29
N PHE A 112 -1.38 -11.51 -14.37
CA PHE A 112 -2.12 -12.78 -14.37
C PHE A 112 -1.96 -13.55 -15.66
N GLU A 113 -1.75 -12.89 -16.81
CA GLU A 113 -1.31 -13.54 -18.04
C GLU A 113 0.04 -14.23 -17.87
N TRP A 114 1.01 -13.56 -17.25
CA TRP A 114 2.30 -14.16 -16.95
C TRP A 114 2.17 -15.33 -15.96
N TYR A 115 1.45 -15.13 -14.86
CA TYR A 115 1.27 -16.09 -13.76
C TYR A 115 0.59 -17.38 -14.22
N THR A 116 -0.34 -17.28 -15.18
CA THR A 116 -1.10 -18.43 -15.71
C THR A 116 -0.51 -19.04 -16.98
N SER A 117 0.59 -18.50 -17.51
CA SER A 117 1.16 -19.01 -18.76
C SER A 117 1.84 -20.37 -18.59
N ASP A 118 1.56 -21.29 -19.52
CA ASP A 118 2.21 -22.61 -19.59
C ASP A 118 3.73 -22.40 -19.67
N ASN A 119 4.48 -22.96 -18.72
CA ASN A 119 5.94 -22.81 -18.50
C ASN A 119 6.44 -21.61 -17.67
N LYS A 120 5.55 -20.80 -17.07
CA LYS A 120 5.95 -19.78 -16.08
C LYS A 120 5.29 -19.99 -14.72
N THR A 121 5.16 -21.25 -14.30
CA THR A 121 4.79 -21.56 -12.91
C THR A 121 5.79 -20.83 -12.01
N PRO A 122 5.34 -19.90 -11.15
CA PRO A 122 6.24 -19.30 -10.18
C PRO A 122 6.77 -20.46 -9.34
N GLY A 123 8.10 -20.58 -9.26
CA GLY A 123 8.74 -21.63 -8.46
C GLY A 123 8.33 -21.56 -7.00
N GLU A 124 8.93 -22.40 -6.17
CA GLU A 124 8.62 -22.41 -4.73
C GLU A 124 8.79 -21.03 -4.09
N PRO A 125 7.96 -20.63 -3.10
CA PRO A 125 8.00 -19.30 -2.48
C PRO A 125 9.38 -18.90 -1.95
N GLU A 126 10.22 -19.88 -1.60
CA GLU A 126 11.62 -19.71 -1.21
C GLU A 126 12.45 -18.91 -2.22
N ILE A 127 12.11 -18.93 -3.51
CA ILE A 127 12.78 -18.12 -4.54
C ILE A 127 12.77 -16.62 -4.20
N LEU A 128 11.79 -16.17 -3.43
CA LEU A 128 11.68 -14.78 -3.00
C LEU A 128 12.79 -14.39 -2.02
N ILE A 129 13.46 -15.34 -1.36
CA ILE A 129 14.64 -15.09 -0.52
C ILE A 129 15.79 -14.54 -1.37
N ASP A 130 15.98 -15.12 -2.56
CA ASP A 130 17.03 -14.71 -3.51
C ASP A 130 16.66 -13.45 -4.30
N VAL A 131 15.37 -13.27 -4.60
CA VAL A 131 14.89 -12.13 -5.41
C VAL A 131 14.73 -10.85 -4.57
N LEU A 132 14.24 -10.96 -3.33
CA LEU A 132 13.99 -9.81 -2.46
C LEU A 132 15.21 -9.49 -1.60
N GLN A 133 15.75 -8.29 -1.82
CA GLN A 133 16.70 -7.69 -0.88
C GLN A 133 16.04 -7.48 0.51
N GLU A 134 16.71 -7.97 1.55
CA GLU A 134 16.28 -7.85 2.94
C GLU A 134 16.08 -6.39 3.37
N GLY A 135 15.00 -6.12 4.09
CA GLY A 135 14.70 -4.80 4.65
C GLY A 135 14.35 -3.72 3.61
N VAL A 136 14.19 -4.07 2.33
CA VAL A 136 13.77 -3.15 1.27
C VAL A 136 12.30 -3.41 0.93
N VAL A 137 11.52 -2.33 0.88
CA VAL A 137 10.10 -2.37 0.51
C VAL A 137 9.96 -2.39 -1.01
N TYR A 138 9.14 -3.30 -1.54
CA TYR A 138 8.75 -3.36 -2.95
C TYR A 138 7.27 -3.03 -3.05
N SER A 139 6.95 -1.82 -3.50
CA SER A 139 5.58 -1.34 -3.69
C SER A 139 5.20 -1.47 -5.16
N TYR A 140 4.05 -2.07 -5.44
CA TYR A 140 3.47 -2.26 -6.78
C TYR A 140 2.13 -1.56 -6.85
N ASP A 141 2.02 -0.57 -7.71
CA ASP A 141 0.76 0.11 -8.03
C ASP A 141 0.16 -0.49 -9.32
N VAL A 142 -1.13 -0.80 -9.25
CA VAL A 142 -1.89 -1.34 -10.39
C VAL A 142 -2.59 -0.21 -11.14
N VAL A 143 -2.62 -0.33 -12.46
CA VAL A 143 -3.39 0.52 -13.37
C VAL A 143 -4.23 -0.31 -14.33
N GLY A 144 -5.39 0.22 -14.74
CA GLY A 144 -6.27 -0.40 -15.74
C GLY A 144 -7.73 -0.02 -15.53
N ASP A 145 -8.64 -0.67 -16.27
CA ASP A 145 -10.07 -0.57 -15.98
C ASP A 145 -10.34 -1.20 -14.61
N ILE A 146 -10.86 -0.39 -13.70
CA ILE A 146 -11.16 -0.72 -12.31
C ILE A 146 -12.16 -1.88 -12.17
N GLY A 147 -12.96 -2.17 -13.20
CA GLY A 147 -13.87 -3.31 -13.18
C GLY A 147 -13.35 -4.56 -13.89
N ASP A 148 -12.20 -4.48 -14.55
CA ASP A 148 -11.48 -5.65 -14.98
C ASP A 148 -10.62 -6.20 -13.84
N TYR A 149 -10.37 -7.50 -13.91
CA TYR A 149 -9.59 -8.23 -12.92
C TYR A 149 -10.16 -8.13 -11.50
N THR A 150 -11.49 -8.11 -11.37
CA THR A 150 -12.18 -8.08 -10.07
C THR A 150 -12.49 -9.48 -9.56
N ILE A 151 -12.45 -9.62 -8.23
CA ILE A 151 -12.77 -10.84 -7.50
C ILE A 151 -14.17 -10.69 -6.91
N SER A 152 -15.07 -11.61 -7.22
CA SER A 152 -16.43 -11.62 -6.66
C SER A 152 -16.41 -12.07 -5.21
N THR A 153 -17.18 -11.39 -4.36
CA THR A 153 -17.47 -11.80 -2.98
C THR A 153 -18.97 -11.67 -2.71
N GLU A 154 -19.44 -12.02 -1.51
CA GLU A 154 -20.84 -11.93 -1.10
C GLU A 154 -21.40 -10.51 -1.32
N GLY A 155 -22.15 -10.36 -2.42
CA GLY A 155 -22.85 -9.14 -2.80
C GLY A 155 -21.97 -8.00 -3.32
N SER A 156 -20.66 -8.18 -3.50
CA SER A 156 -19.78 -7.13 -4.00
C SER A 156 -18.62 -7.65 -4.86
N ARG A 157 -17.84 -6.72 -5.42
CA ARG A 157 -16.63 -7.00 -6.18
C ARG A 157 -15.45 -6.30 -5.53
N LEU A 158 -14.32 -7.00 -5.51
CA LEU A 158 -13.07 -6.55 -4.96
C LEU A 158 -12.08 -6.28 -6.10
N ALA A 159 -11.55 -5.06 -6.14
CA ALA A 159 -10.55 -4.64 -7.13
C ALA A 159 -9.19 -4.49 -6.46
N ILE A 160 -8.17 -5.20 -6.95
CA ILE A 160 -6.79 -5.06 -6.46
C ILE A 160 -6.22 -3.74 -6.97
N VAL A 161 -5.72 -2.91 -6.05
CA VAL A 161 -5.21 -1.56 -6.37
C VAL A 161 -3.69 -1.47 -6.22
N GLY A 162 -3.12 -2.21 -5.28
CA GLY A 162 -1.68 -2.28 -5.14
C GLY A 162 -1.25 -3.17 -3.98
N VAL A 163 0.03 -3.52 -3.96
CA VAL A 163 0.62 -4.37 -2.93
C VAL A 163 2.02 -3.86 -2.57
N SER A 164 2.37 -3.88 -1.30
CA SER A 164 3.71 -3.62 -0.81
C SER A 164 4.22 -4.85 -0.07
N LEU A 165 5.45 -5.26 -0.41
CA LEU A 165 6.13 -6.44 0.12
C LEU A 165 7.42 -6.01 0.82
N ILE A 166 7.76 -6.65 1.94
CA ILE A 166 9.09 -6.55 2.55
C ILE A 166 9.50 -7.88 3.16
N ARG A 167 10.75 -8.28 2.93
CA ARG A 167 11.32 -9.51 3.50
C ARG A 167 12.28 -9.19 4.64
N HIS A 168 12.19 -9.95 5.73
CA HIS A 168 13.17 -10.05 6.80
C HIS A 168 13.45 -11.53 7.06
N LYS A 169 14.67 -12.01 6.80
CA LYS A 169 14.99 -13.45 6.80
C LYS A 169 13.94 -14.25 6.00
N ASN A 170 13.25 -15.22 6.61
CA ASN A 170 12.23 -16.04 5.96
C ASN A 170 10.83 -15.43 6.00
N GLU A 171 10.64 -14.32 6.72
CA GLU A 171 9.33 -13.67 6.85
C GLU A 171 9.12 -12.66 5.73
N LEU A 172 7.99 -12.78 5.02
CA LEU A 172 7.50 -11.83 4.04
C LEU A 172 6.26 -11.12 4.60
N SER A 173 6.39 -9.85 4.97
CA SER A 173 5.27 -9.01 5.40
C SER A 173 4.65 -8.28 4.22
N ILE A 174 3.32 -8.22 4.17
CA ILE A 174 2.55 -7.75 3.01
C ILE A 174 1.46 -6.77 3.42
N ILE A 175 1.31 -5.70 2.63
CA ILE A 175 0.17 -4.78 2.66
C ILE A 175 -0.49 -4.83 1.29
N LEU A 176 -1.74 -5.26 1.20
CA LEU A 176 -2.55 -5.18 -0.02
C LEU A 176 -3.61 -4.09 0.16
N LEU A 177 -3.68 -3.16 -0.80
CA LEU A 177 -4.78 -2.22 -0.95
C LEU A 177 -5.77 -2.74 -2.00
N SER A 178 -7.01 -2.92 -1.59
CA SER A 178 -8.14 -3.30 -2.43
C SER A 178 -9.23 -2.24 -2.35
N GLY A 179 -9.98 -2.09 -3.43
CA GLY A 179 -11.29 -1.43 -3.43
C GLY A 179 -12.40 -2.47 -3.30
N GLU A 180 -13.51 -2.11 -2.66
CA GLU A 180 -14.73 -2.92 -2.64
C GLU A 180 -15.94 -2.12 -3.13
N ASN A 181 -16.74 -2.71 -4.03
CA ASN A 181 -17.97 -2.10 -4.57
C ASN A 181 -19.04 -3.16 -4.88
N PRO A 182 -20.30 -3.02 -4.38
CA PRO A 182 -20.77 -2.00 -3.43
C PRO A 182 -20.05 -2.05 -2.07
N PRO A 183 -20.03 -0.94 -1.31
CA PRO A 183 -19.33 -0.88 -0.02
C PRO A 183 -19.86 -1.86 1.01
N TYR A 184 -18.95 -2.57 1.69
CA TYR A 184 -19.25 -3.25 2.96
C TYR A 184 -18.52 -2.57 4.12
N PRO A 185 -19.15 -2.41 5.30
CA PRO A 185 -20.60 -2.38 5.45
C PRO A 185 -21.21 -1.22 4.62
N PRO A 186 -22.51 -1.25 4.30
CA PRO A 186 -23.19 -0.13 3.65
C PRO A 186 -23.06 1.16 4.47
N ASP A 187 -23.06 2.32 3.82
CA ASP A 187 -22.91 3.62 4.49
C ASP A 187 -24.01 3.90 5.53
N SER A 188 -25.22 3.36 5.30
CA SER A 188 -26.33 3.46 6.24
C SER A 188 -26.10 2.68 7.54
N GLU A 189 -25.24 1.66 7.51
CA GLU A 189 -24.95 0.81 8.67
C GLU A 189 -23.83 1.39 9.54
N ILE A 190 -22.95 2.24 8.97
CA ILE A 190 -21.79 2.80 9.67
C ILE A 190 -22.16 3.46 11.02
N PRO A 191 -23.20 4.31 11.11
CA PRO A 191 -23.57 4.96 12.36
C PRO A 191 -23.99 4.01 13.49
N PHE A 192 -24.35 2.76 13.16
CA PHE A 192 -24.79 1.78 14.15
C PHE A 192 -23.64 0.95 14.72
N PHE A 193 -22.44 0.99 14.14
CA PHE A 193 -21.28 0.33 14.75
C PHE A 193 -20.92 1.03 16.06
N GLN A 194 -21.14 0.32 17.17
CA GLN A 194 -20.68 0.76 18.47
C GLN A 194 -19.18 0.53 18.56
N PHE A 195 -18.39 1.59 18.40
CA PHE A 195 -17.01 1.56 18.87
C PHE A 195 -17.01 1.26 20.38
N ALA A 196 -16.11 0.38 20.82
CA ALA A 196 -16.07 -0.09 22.21
C ALA A 196 -16.13 1.09 23.20
N LYS A 197 -17.15 1.11 24.06
CA LYS A 197 -17.35 2.14 25.10
C LYS A 197 -16.15 2.24 26.04
N THR A 198 -15.49 1.12 26.28
CA THR A 198 -14.23 1.02 27.02
C THR A 198 -13.07 0.82 26.05
N ARG A 199 -12.10 1.73 26.10
CA ARG A 199 -10.85 1.59 25.36
C ARG A 199 -9.93 0.58 26.07
N PRO A 200 -9.13 -0.21 25.34
CA PRO A 200 -8.06 -1.01 25.94
C PRO A 200 -7.03 -0.13 26.66
N LYS A 201 -6.28 -0.75 27.57
CA LYS A 201 -5.18 -0.08 28.29
C LYS A 201 -4.18 0.56 27.32
N GLY A 202 -3.82 1.82 27.56
CA GLY A 202 -2.90 2.60 26.72
C GLY A 202 -3.54 3.24 25.48
N LYS A 203 -4.85 3.06 25.28
CA LYS A 203 -5.63 3.60 24.16
C LYS A 203 -6.75 4.55 24.61
N GLU A 204 -6.76 4.93 25.90
CA GLU A 204 -7.79 5.75 26.53
C GLU A 204 -7.83 7.17 25.95
N GLY A 205 -6.67 7.72 25.59
CA GLY A 205 -6.54 9.06 25.01
C GLY A 205 -6.80 9.15 23.50
N LEU A 206 -7.16 8.04 22.83
CA LEU A 206 -7.37 8.02 21.39
C LEU A 206 -8.81 8.39 21.01
N SER A 207 -8.94 9.40 20.16
CA SER A 207 -10.19 9.83 19.54
C SER A 207 -10.10 9.76 18.01
N SER A 208 -11.23 9.55 17.36
CA SER A 208 -11.34 9.77 15.91
C SER A 208 -11.12 11.25 15.58
N ASP A 209 -10.50 11.52 14.43
CA ASP A 209 -10.38 12.88 13.92
C ASP A 209 -11.71 13.28 13.25
N ASN A 210 -12.35 14.32 13.80
CA ASN A 210 -13.66 14.80 13.37
C ASN A 210 -13.65 15.47 11.98
N SER A 211 -12.47 15.70 11.38
CA SER A 211 -12.37 16.17 10.00
C SER A 211 -12.66 15.08 8.97
N PHE A 212 -12.65 13.80 9.38
CA PHE A 212 -13.00 12.68 8.51
C PHE A 212 -14.47 12.28 8.65
N SER A 213 -15.01 11.80 7.54
CA SER A 213 -16.40 11.41 7.36
C SER A 213 -16.48 10.10 6.58
N ILE A 214 -17.69 9.55 6.46
CA ILE A 214 -17.96 8.36 5.62
C ILE A 214 -17.46 8.58 4.18
N LYS A 215 -17.46 9.80 3.65
CA LYS A 215 -17.01 10.10 2.29
C LYS A 215 -15.52 9.82 2.09
N ASP A 216 -14.72 9.92 3.14
CA ASP A 216 -13.27 9.76 3.08
C ASP A 216 -12.83 8.30 2.98
N ARG A 217 -13.76 7.34 3.14
CA ARG A 217 -13.52 5.92 2.93
C ARG A 217 -13.43 5.55 1.44
N TYR A 218 -14.02 6.36 0.57
CA TYR A 218 -14.06 6.12 -0.87
C TYR A 218 -12.71 6.40 -1.52
N MET A 219 -12.40 5.62 -2.55
CA MET A 219 -11.13 5.72 -3.26
C MET A 219 -11.19 6.81 -4.34
N GLU A 220 -10.22 7.73 -4.28
CA GLU A 220 -10.02 8.75 -5.31
C GLU A 220 -9.85 8.10 -6.69
N GLY A 221 -10.72 8.46 -7.63
CA GLY A 221 -10.72 7.96 -9.00
C GLY A 221 -11.45 6.63 -9.21
N MET A 222 -11.94 5.96 -8.17
CA MET A 222 -12.66 4.68 -8.30
C MET A 222 -14.09 4.81 -7.79
N LEU A 223 -15.04 5.03 -8.71
CA LEU A 223 -16.44 5.28 -8.35
C LEU A 223 -17.05 4.13 -7.56
N GLY A 224 -17.57 4.43 -6.37
CA GLY A 224 -18.28 3.47 -5.53
C GLY A 224 -17.37 2.50 -4.78
N TYR A 225 -16.06 2.52 -5.02
CA TYR A 225 -15.11 1.65 -4.34
C TYR A 225 -14.65 2.28 -3.02
N VAL A 226 -14.74 1.50 -1.94
CA VAL A 226 -14.22 1.86 -0.61
C VAL A 226 -12.93 1.12 -0.31
N LYS A 227 -12.06 1.73 0.50
CA LYS A 227 -10.75 1.17 0.84
C LYS A 227 -10.90 -0.06 1.76
N VAL A 228 -10.28 -1.16 1.34
CA VAL A 228 -10.11 -2.38 2.13
C VAL A 228 -8.62 -2.73 2.14
N LEU A 229 -8.04 -2.90 3.32
CA LEU A 229 -6.62 -3.20 3.50
C LEU A 229 -6.45 -4.59 4.07
N LEU A 230 -5.66 -5.43 3.41
CA LEU A 230 -5.24 -6.72 3.95
C LEU A 230 -3.78 -6.60 4.40
N LEU A 231 -3.50 -7.10 5.60
CA LEU A 231 -2.14 -7.20 6.13
C LEU A 231 -1.88 -8.66 6.50
N THR A 232 -0.72 -9.17 6.12
CA THR A 232 -0.35 -10.56 6.42
C THR A 232 1.17 -10.76 6.48
N ARG A 233 1.58 -11.90 7.03
CA ARG A 233 2.94 -12.43 7.01
C ARG A 233 2.94 -13.85 6.44
N PHE A 234 3.92 -14.15 5.61
CA PHE A 234 4.24 -15.50 5.17
C PHE A 234 5.62 -15.92 5.68
N ASN A 235 5.77 -17.17 6.12
CA ASN A 235 7.07 -17.81 6.25
C ASN A 235 7.37 -18.53 4.93
N LEU A 236 8.37 -18.03 4.20
CA LEU A 236 8.72 -18.49 2.86
C LEU A 236 9.35 -19.89 2.87
N ALA A 237 10.14 -20.22 3.88
CA ALA A 237 10.83 -21.52 3.99
C ALA A 237 9.84 -22.63 4.38
N ASN A 238 8.98 -22.35 5.36
CA ASN A 238 8.02 -23.34 5.85
C ASN A 238 6.70 -23.34 5.04
N LYS A 239 6.54 -22.43 4.07
CA LYS A 239 5.31 -22.22 3.29
C LYS A 239 4.08 -22.04 4.17
N LEU A 240 4.23 -21.26 5.24
CA LEU A 240 3.15 -20.95 6.18
C LEU A 240 2.59 -19.56 5.95
N HIS A 241 1.27 -19.45 5.98
CA HIS A 241 0.57 -18.17 6.07
C HIS A 241 0.19 -17.92 7.53
N ASP A 242 0.91 -17.00 8.16
CA ASP A 242 0.92 -16.85 9.61
C ASP A 242 -0.30 -16.10 10.14
N VAL A 243 -0.63 -14.92 9.60
CA VAL A 243 -1.69 -14.09 10.21
C VAL A 243 -2.47 -13.29 9.18
N ARG A 244 -3.78 -13.16 9.37
CA ARG A 244 -4.63 -12.34 8.51
C ARG A 244 -5.17 -11.15 9.29
N TYR A 245 -4.96 -9.94 8.77
CA TYR A 245 -5.70 -8.75 9.19
C TYR A 245 -6.45 -8.18 8.00
N LEU A 246 -7.70 -7.84 8.23
CA LEU A 246 -8.60 -7.16 7.31
C LEU A 246 -9.05 -5.86 7.97
N ASN A 247 -8.62 -4.72 7.41
CA ASN A 247 -9.02 -3.40 7.85
C ASN A 247 -9.92 -2.77 6.80
N ILE A 248 -11.22 -2.70 7.10
CA ILE A 248 -12.22 -2.06 6.26
C ILE A 248 -12.33 -0.60 6.69
N ASP A 249 -12.06 0.33 5.78
CA ASP A 249 -12.16 1.76 6.06
C ASP A 249 -13.63 2.15 6.25
N VAL A 250 -13.97 2.80 7.35
CA VAL A 250 -15.31 3.30 7.67
C VAL A 250 -15.37 4.84 7.74
N GLY A 251 -14.35 5.51 7.21
CA GLY A 251 -14.25 6.96 7.10
C GLY A 251 -13.37 7.57 8.18
N ASN A 252 -13.83 7.51 9.44
CA ASN A 252 -13.11 8.07 10.60
C ASN A 252 -12.31 7.02 11.40
N GLY A 253 -12.18 5.81 10.86
CA GLY A 253 -11.50 4.69 11.48
C GLY A 253 -11.53 3.43 10.60
N PHE A 254 -11.10 2.31 11.17
CA PHE A 254 -11.15 1.01 10.52
C PHE A 254 -11.97 0.02 11.36
N MET A 255 -12.80 -0.76 10.67
CA MET A 255 -13.30 -2.02 11.20
C MET A 255 -12.22 -3.09 10.96
N VAL A 256 -11.64 -3.60 12.04
CA VAL A 256 -10.51 -4.53 12.02
C VAL A 256 -10.99 -5.93 12.35
N ASN A 257 -10.72 -6.88 11.45
CA ASN A 257 -10.97 -8.30 11.65
C ASN A 257 -9.65 -9.05 11.47
N SER A 258 -9.33 -9.95 12.38
CA SER A 258 -8.13 -10.79 12.34
C SER A 258 -8.33 -12.13 13.05
N ASP A 259 -7.54 -13.12 12.65
CA ASP A 259 -7.37 -14.40 13.35
C ASP A 259 -6.19 -14.38 14.34
N ASP A 260 -5.52 -13.24 14.50
CA ASP A 260 -4.55 -13.02 15.56
C ASP A 260 -5.25 -12.92 16.91
N GLN A 261 -5.14 -13.95 17.75
CA GLN A 261 -5.78 -13.92 19.06
C GLN A 261 -5.03 -13.03 20.06
N GLN A 262 -3.78 -12.64 19.79
CA GLN A 262 -3.01 -11.79 20.71
C GLN A 262 -3.60 -10.40 20.87
N ILE A 263 -4.38 -9.94 19.87
CA ILE A 263 -5.00 -8.63 19.92
C ILE A 263 -6.15 -8.56 20.93
N PHE A 264 -6.64 -9.72 21.39
CA PHE A 264 -7.76 -9.85 22.31
C PHE A 264 -7.30 -10.46 23.64
N ASP A 265 -6.83 -9.64 24.58
CA ASP A 265 -6.40 -10.13 25.90
C ASP A 265 -7.60 -10.61 26.75
N PRO A 266 -7.74 -11.91 27.03
CA PRO A 266 -8.88 -12.43 27.79
C PRO A 266 -8.92 -11.89 29.23
N ASN A 267 -7.79 -11.41 29.78
CA ASN A 267 -7.78 -10.78 31.09
C ASN A 267 -8.54 -9.44 31.11
N TYR A 268 -8.68 -8.80 29.95
CA TYR A 268 -9.36 -7.51 29.82
C TYR A 268 -10.81 -7.64 29.36
N ILE A 269 -11.08 -8.56 28.43
CA ILE A 269 -12.41 -8.69 27.80
C ILE A 269 -13.21 -9.93 28.25
N GLY A 270 -12.57 -10.89 28.92
CA GLY A 270 -13.15 -12.19 29.30
C GLY A 270 -13.07 -13.23 28.18
N GLN A 271 -12.90 -14.50 28.55
CA GLN A 271 -12.69 -15.62 27.60
C GLN A 271 -13.88 -15.85 26.64
N GLU A 272 -15.11 -15.80 27.15
CA GLU A 272 -16.30 -16.02 26.30
C GLU A 272 -16.45 -14.92 25.23
N LYS A 273 -16.24 -13.67 25.62
CA LYS A 273 -16.27 -12.53 24.69
C LYS A 273 -15.12 -12.57 23.69
N GLN A 274 -13.95 -13.03 24.11
CA GLN A 274 -12.81 -13.26 23.22
C GLN A 274 -13.17 -14.27 22.12
N LYS A 275 -13.75 -15.42 22.50
CA LYS A 275 -14.20 -16.44 21.54
C LYS A 275 -15.25 -15.90 20.56
N GLU A 276 -16.24 -15.17 21.06
CA GLU A 276 -17.28 -14.54 20.22
C GLU A 276 -16.67 -13.58 19.20
N ILE A 277 -15.77 -12.69 19.63
CA ILE A 277 -15.10 -11.73 18.73
C ILE A 277 -14.27 -12.46 17.67
N ILE A 278 -13.52 -13.50 18.06
CA ILE A 278 -12.72 -14.30 17.12
C ILE A 278 -13.62 -15.01 16.11
N GLN A 279 -14.74 -15.61 16.53
CA GLN A 279 -15.67 -16.28 15.62
C GLN A 279 -16.29 -15.32 14.61
N ASN A 280 -16.75 -14.15 15.08
CA ASN A 280 -17.28 -13.10 14.19
C ASN A 280 -16.20 -12.62 13.21
N SER A 281 -14.98 -12.42 13.70
CA SER A 281 -13.84 -12.02 12.89
C SER A 281 -13.52 -13.04 11.80
N ILE A 282 -13.51 -14.33 12.12
CA ILE A 282 -13.29 -15.42 11.15
C ILE A 282 -14.37 -15.42 10.08
N SER A 283 -15.64 -15.27 10.46
CA SER A 283 -16.74 -15.20 9.49
C SER A 283 -16.57 -14.03 8.51
N ILE A 284 -16.13 -12.87 8.98
CA ILE A 284 -15.80 -11.75 8.10
C ILE A 284 -14.59 -12.06 7.23
N LEU A 285 -13.53 -12.67 7.77
CA LEU A 285 -12.35 -13.06 6.99
C LEU A 285 -12.70 -14.05 5.86
N ASP A 286 -13.65 -14.97 6.11
CA ASP A 286 -14.09 -15.96 5.13
C ASP A 286 -14.75 -15.32 3.90
N ARG A 287 -15.50 -14.21 4.10
CA ARG A 287 -16.03 -13.40 3.00
C ARG A 287 -14.93 -12.89 2.05
N TYR A 288 -13.73 -12.62 2.59
CA TYR A 288 -12.58 -12.11 1.83
C TYR A 288 -11.53 -13.20 1.50
N SER A 289 -11.85 -14.48 1.69
CA SER A 289 -10.94 -15.61 1.48
C SER A 289 -10.31 -15.66 0.08
N GLN A 290 -11.09 -15.37 -0.97
CA GLN A 290 -10.57 -15.28 -2.35
C GLN A 290 -9.60 -14.11 -2.54
N LEU A 291 -9.79 -13.00 -1.83
CA LEU A 291 -8.85 -11.86 -1.89
C LEU A 291 -7.53 -12.20 -1.17
N PHE A 292 -7.56 -12.97 -0.08
CA PHE A 292 -6.34 -13.52 0.53
C PHE A 292 -5.63 -14.52 -0.40
N SER A 293 -6.38 -15.34 -1.15
CA SER A 293 -5.82 -16.25 -2.15
C SER A 293 -5.17 -15.49 -3.32
N ALA A 294 -5.79 -14.39 -3.74
CA ALA A 294 -5.20 -13.48 -4.72
C ALA A 294 -3.94 -12.77 -4.17
N LEU A 295 -3.96 -12.33 -2.92
CA LEU A 295 -2.78 -11.78 -2.24
C LEU A 295 -1.62 -12.79 -2.25
N ALA A 296 -1.88 -14.05 -1.88
CA ALA A 296 -0.90 -15.12 -1.92
C ALA A 296 -0.34 -15.33 -3.34
N SER A 297 -1.18 -15.17 -4.36
CA SER A 297 -0.73 -15.26 -5.76
C SER A 297 0.16 -14.08 -6.17
N LEU A 298 -0.04 -12.88 -5.60
CA LEU A 298 0.70 -11.66 -5.95
C LEU A 298 2.13 -11.61 -5.37
N ILE A 299 2.52 -12.54 -4.50
CA ILE A 299 3.87 -12.55 -3.91
C ILE A 299 4.99 -12.69 -4.95
N TYR A 300 4.67 -13.19 -6.15
CA TYR A 300 5.61 -13.40 -7.26
C TYR A 300 5.76 -12.22 -8.21
N LEU A 301 5.12 -11.07 -7.94
CA LEU A 301 5.40 -9.81 -8.65
C LEU A 301 6.91 -9.50 -8.78
N PRO A 302 7.74 -9.65 -7.72
CA PRO A 302 9.19 -9.47 -7.85
C PRO A 302 9.83 -10.41 -8.89
N VAL A 303 9.40 -11.68 -8.93
CA VAL A 303 9.89 -12.68 -9.89
C VAL A 303 9.50 -12.30 -11.32
N MET A 304 8.26 -11.83 -11.53
CA MET A 304 7.83 -11.32 -12.82
C MET A 304 8.73 -10.18 -13.30
N PHE A 305 9.02 -9.19 -12.45
CA PHE A 305 9.86 -8.04 -12.82
C PHE A 305 11.32 -8.42 -13.11
N VAL A 306 11.82 -9.53 -12.56
CA VAL A 306 13.14 -10.08 -12.90
C VAL A 306 13.09 -10.83 -14.22
N THR A 307 12.08 -11.68 -14.43
CA THR A 307 11.97 -12.53 -15.63
C THR A 307 11.58 -11.75 -16.89
N GLU A 308 10.76 -10.71 -16.75
CA GLU A 308 10.31 -9.82 -17.83
C GLU A 308 11.12 -8.51 -17.89
N ASN A 309 12.38 -8.54 -17.45
CA ASN A 309 13.20 -7.32 -17.33
C ASN A 309 13.43 -6.61 -18.68
N ASP A 310 13.29 -7.29 -19.82
CA ASP A 310 13.33 -6.69 -21.16
C ASP A 310 12.18 -5.69 -21.42
N ARG A 311 11.07 -5.83 -20.71
CA ARG A 311 9.89 -4.96 -20.78
C ARG A 311 9.86 -3.87 -19.72
N VAL A 312 10.79 -3.92 -18.76
CA VAL A 312 10.78 -3.01 -17.62
C VAL A 312 11.55 -1.75 -17.98
N ILE A 313 10.83 -0.64 -17.98
CA ILE A 313 11.42 0.69 -18.13
C ILE A 313 11.53 1.34 -16.76
N GLN A 314 12.45 2.29 -16.60
CA GLN A 314 12.67 2.95 -15.31
C GLN A 314 12.58 4.48 -15.39
N PRO A 315 11.39 5.02 -15.69
CA PRO A 315 11.17 6.46 -15.71
C PRO A 315 11.41 7.11 -14.33
N THR A 316 11.87 8.36 -14.38
CA THR A 316 12.06 9.18 -13.18
C THR A 316 10.91 10.18 -13.02
N PHE A 317 10.30 10.18 -11.84
CA PHE A 317 9.14 10.99 -11.45
C PHE A 317 9.55 12.04 -10.45
N THR A 318 9.09 13.26 -10.64
CA THR A 318 9.27 14.34 -9.68
C THR A 318 8.40 14.09 -8.45
N THR A 319 8.99 14.11 -7.25
CA THR A 319 8.22 13.95 -6.00
C THR A 319 7.49 15.24 -5.63
N ASN A 320 6.57 15.16 -4.67
CA ASN A 320 5.92 16.34 -4.10
C ASN A 320 6.94 17.31 -3.49
N LEU A 321 8.10 16.82 -3.03
CA LEU A 321 9.21 17.62 -2.57
C LEU A 321 9.92 18.32 -3.73
N GLY A 322 10.17 17.61 -4.84
CA GLY A 322 10.69 18.17 -6.09
C GLY A 322 9.85 19.32 -6.65
N ILE A 323 8.53 19.15 -6.66
CA ILE A 323 7.57 20.18 -7.10
C ILE A 323 7.63 21.42 -6.17
N SER A 324 7.91 21.23 -4.88
CA SER A 324 7.83 22.28 -3.87
C SER A 324 9.17 22.78 -3.34
N THR A 325 10.25 22.59 -4.10
CA THR A 325 11.64 23.00 -3.77
C THR A 325 11.77 24.46 -3.33
N GLN A 326 10.94 25.36 -3.88
CA GLN A 326 10.96 26.78 -3.56
C GLN A 326 10.30 27.13 -2.22
N ARG A 327 9.53 26.21 -1.61
CA ARG A 327 8.83 26.49 -0.35
C ARG A 327 9.83 26.72 0.79
N PRO A 328 9.60 27.71 1.69
CA PRO A 328 10.52 28.03 2.78
C PRO A 328 10.89 26.82 3.65
N ALA A 329 9.93 25.96 3.95
CA ALA A 329 10.15 24.76 4.75
C ALA A 329 11.11 23.76 4.06
N VAL A 330 11.05 23.63 2.73
CA VAL A 330 11.96 22.75 1.97
C VAL A 330 13.36 23.33 1.93
N ARG A 331 13.51 24.64 1.70
CA ARG A 331 14.81 25.33 1.79
C ARG A 331 15.43 25.19 3.18
N LYS A 332 14.62 25.29 4.24
CA LYS A 332 15.07 25.04 5.62
C LYS A 332 15.52 23.59 5.80
N ALA A 333 14.80 22.62 5.27
CA ALA A 333 15.21 21.20 5.32
C ALA A 333 16.56 20.97 4.62
N VAL A 334 16.82 21.62 3.47
CA VAL A 334 18.14 21.57 2.79
C VAL A 334 19.26 22.08 3.70
N LYS A 335 19.02 23.18 4.42
CA LYS A 335 20.02 23.74 5.33
C LYS A 335 20.33 22.81 6.51
N GLU A 336 19.32 22.10 7.03
CA GLU A 336 19.48 21.26 8.22
C GLU A 336 19.95 19.82 7.92
N PHE A 337 19.60 19.25 6.76
CA PHE A 337 19.87 17.85 6.41
C PHE A 337 20.76 17.69 5.17
N GLY A 338 21.07 18.78 4.47
CA GLY A 338 21.83 18.75 3.23
C GLY A 338 20.98 18.32 2.02
N LYS A 339 21.50 18.57 0.81
CA LYS A 339 20.78 18.27 -0.45
C LYS A 339 20.53 16.77 -0.66
N LYS A 340 21.44 15.91 -0.20
CA LYS A 340 21.34 14.44 -0.37
C LYS A 340 20.17 13.82 0.39
N ALA A 341 19.70 14.46 1.46
CA ALA A 341 18.55 14.00 2.22
C ALA A 341 17.21 14.27 1.52
N LEU A 342 17.20 15.06 0.44
CA LEU A 342 15.98 15.37 -0.31
C LEU A 342 15.78 14.38 -1.44
N ILE A 343 14.72 13.59 -1.33
CA ILE A 343 14.23 12.75 -2.44
C ILE A 343 13.37 13.65 -3.34
N LEU A 344 14.00 14.35 -4.28
CA LEU A 344 13.33 15.26 -5.22
C LEU A 344 12.69 14.54 -6.41
N SER A 345 13.19 13.35 -6.71
CA SER A 345 12.65 12.47 -7.73
C SER A 345 12.78 11.02 -7.28
N ARG A 346 11.96 10.14 -7.86
CA ARG A 346 12.04 8.69 -7.68
C ARG A 346 12.03 8.01 -9.03
N SER A 347 12.81 6.95 -9.14
CA SER A 347 12.78 6.07 -10.30
C SER A 347 11.80 4.94 -10.02
N VAL A 348 10.81 4.77 -10.89
CA VAL A 348 9.77 3.73 -10.73
C VAL A 348 9.93 2.75 -11.87
N ARG A 349 9.86 1.45 -11.57
CA ARG A 349 9.95 0.38 -12.57
C ARG A 349 8.56 0.15 -13.17
N CYS A 350 8.36 0.53 -14.42
CA CYS A 350 7.10 0.34 -15.11
C CYS A 350 7.21 -0.86 -16.04
N LEU A 351 6.29 -1.82 -15.91
CA LEU A 351 6.17 -2.90 -16.87
C LEU A 351 5.37 -2.41 -18.08
N THR A 352 5.93 -2.58 -19.28
CA THR A 352 5.27 -2.18 -20.53
C THR A 352 4.38 -3.30 -21.09
N SER A 353 3.25 -2.92 -21.70
CA SER A 353 2.33 -3.84 -22.39
C SER A 353 2.98 -4.49 -23.62
N LYS A 354 2.65 -5.76 -23.87
CA LYS A 354 2.88 -6.44 -25.14
C LYS A 354 1.59 -6.96 -25.81
N ASN A 355 0.38 -6.59 -25.35
CA ASN A 355 -0.90 -7.19 -25.80
C ASN A 355 -1.07 -7.16 -27.33
N LYS A 356 -0.63 -8.19 -28.06
CA LYS A 356 -0.73 -8.21 -29.53
C LYS A 356 -2.18 -8.32 -30.04
N GLU A 357 -3.10 -8.56 -29.14
CA GLU A 357 -4.45 -8.98 -29.42
C GLU A 357 -5.45 -8.18 -28.58
N ASN A 358 -6.49 -7.64 -29.24
CA ASN A 358 -7.68 -7.10 -28.58
C ASN A 358 -8.54 -8.27 -28.03
N PHE A 359 -7.98 -9.19 -27.27
CA PHE A 359 -8.71 -10.29 -26.63
C PHE A 359 -8.51 -10.10 -25.14
N VAL A 360 -9.56 -9.78 -24.37
CA VAL A 360 -10.40 -10.83 -23.79
C VAL A 360 -11.89 -10.52 -24.05
N GLY A 361 -12.67 -11.55 -24.41
CA GLY A 361 -14.13 -11.47 -24.31
C GLY A 361 -14.55 -11.36 -22.83
N VAL A 362 -15.85 -11.45 -22.53
CA VAL A 362 -16.25 -11.75 -21.15
C VAL A 362 -15.57 -13.05 -20.74
N GLY A 363 -14.72 -13.02 -19.72
CA GLY A 363 -13.94 -14.17 -19.31
C GLY A 363 -13.85 -14.28 -17.79
N HIS A 364 -14.10 -15.47 -17.29
CA HIS A 364 -13.72 -15.87 -15.94
C HIS A 364 -12.43 -16.66 -16.06
N ARG A 365 -11.35 -16.20 -15.43
CA ARG A 365 -10.12 -16.99 -15.27
C ARG A 365 -10.07 -17.52 -13.85
N VAL A 366 -9.92 -18.84 -13.73
CA VAL A 366 -9.64 -19.48 -12.44
C VAL A 366 -8.14 -19.40 -12.21
N ILE A 367 -7.74 -18.88 -11.06
CA ILE A 367 -6.35 -18.76 -10.65
C ILE A 367 -6.11 -19.70 -9.47
N GLU A 368 -5.10 -20.54 -9.61
CA GLU A 368 -4.62 -21.40 -8.53
C GLU A 368 -3.58 -20.63 -7.69
N PRO A 369 -3.82 -20.40 -6.39
CA PRO A 369 -2.84 -19.79 -5.51
C PRO A 369 -1.64 -20.72 -5.27
N PRO A 370 -0.48 -20.19 -4.87
CA PRO A 370 0.65 -21.03 -4.49
C PRO A 370 0.30 -21.91 -3.28
N ASN A 371 0.97 -23.06 -3.19
CA ASN A 371 0.79 -23.99 -2.08
C ASN A 371 1.36 -23.41 -0.79
N PHE A 372 0.49 -22.81 0.02
CA PHE A 372 0.75 -22.40 1.39
C PHE A 372 -0.21 -23.12 2.32
N THR A 373 0.29 -23.57 3.47
CA THR A 373 -0.54 -24.08 4.55
C THR A 373 -0.93 -22.92 5.46
N PHE A 374 -2.23 -22.74 5.69
CA PHE A 374 -2.75 -21.67 6.54
C PHE A 374 -2.77 -22.19 7.97
N GLU A 375 -1.61 -22.14 8.62
CA GLU A 375 -1.41 -22.61 9.99
C GLU A 375 -0.66 -21.57 10.81
N THR A 376 -1.16 -21.30 12.02
CA THR A 376 -0.43 -20.53 13.03
C THR A 376 0.33 -21.50 13.94
N THR A 377 1.61 -21.72 13.69
CA THR A 377 2.45 -22.61 14.53
C THR A 377 2.89 -21.95 15.84
N GLY A 378 2.79 -20.61 15.92
CA GLY A 378 3.17 -19.84 17.08
C GLY A 378 2.93 -18.36 16.85
N PHE A 379 3.53 -17.53 17.70
CA PHE A 379 3.46 -16.09 17.54
C PHE A 379 4.66 -15.37 18.17
N TRP A 380 4.97 -14.18 17.65
CA TRP A 380 5.92 -13.26 18.25
C TRP A 380 5.31 -12.51 19.44
N LYS A 381 5.78 -12.82 20.65
CA LYS A 381 5.45 -12.09 21.86
C LYS A 381 6.50 -11.00 22.10
N PRO A 382 6.10 -9.71 22.15
CA PRO A 382 7.03 -8.65 22.53
C PRO A 382 7.51 -8.85 23.96
N ILE A 383 8.80 -8.65 24.18
CA ILE A 383 9.46 -8.66 25.49
C ILE A 383 10.16 -7.31 25.70
N GLY A 384 10.75 -7.07 26.85
CA GLY A 384 11.41 -5.80 27.14
C GLY A 384 12.45 -5.44 26.07
N PRO A 385 12.65 -4.16 25.73
CA PRO A 385 13.55 -3.72 24.65
C PRO A 385 15.02 -4.11 24.84
N ASN A 386 15.42 -4.52 26.04
CA ASN A 386 16.76 -5.05 26.36
C ASN A 386 16.75 -6.55 26.67
N GLU A 387 15.61 -7.21 26.53
CA GLU A 387 15.45 -8.64 26.78
C GLU A 387 15.74 -9.42 25.49
N ILE A 388 16.40 -10.56 25.64
CA ILE A 388 16.70 -11.50 24.57
C ILE A 388 15.67 -12.61 24.66
N GLY A 389 14.88 -12.76 23.61
CA GLY A 389 13.97 -13.87 23.41
C GLY A 389 14.56 -14.86 22.42
N GLU A 390 13.77 -15.83 22.01
CA GLU A 390 14.16 -16.87 21.06
C GLU A 390 13.30 -16.76 19.80
N ASP A 391 13.84 -17.08 18.62
CA ASP A 391 13.06 -17.23 17.38
C ASP A 391 12.40 -18.62 17.29
N GLU A 392 11.65 -18.89 16.22
CA GLU A 392 11.00 -20.20 15.98
C GLU A 392 11.98 -21.37 16.05
N SER A 393 13.25 -21.14 15.71
CA SER A 393 14.31 -22.15 15.74
C SER A 393 15.14 -22.14 17.03
N GLY A 394 14.75 -21.36 18.03
CA GLY A 394 15.47 -21.23 19.31
C GLY A 394 16.68 -20.30 19.27
N ASN A 395 16.89 -19.52 18.19
CA ASN A 395 18.02 -18.59 18.14
C ASN A 395 17.71 -17.28 18.89
N PRO A 396 18.68 -16.67 19.57
CA PRO A 396 18.45 -15.44 20.32
C PRO A 396 18.07 -14.25 19.42
N ILE A 397 17.01 -13.52 19.79
CA ILE A 397 16.53 -12.29 19.11
C ILE A 397 16.16 -11.22 20.14
N PHE A 398 16.46 -9.95 19.85
CA PHE A 398 16.21 -8.85 20.77
C PHE A 398 14.77 -8.34 20.72
N GLY A 399 14.17 -8.09 21.88
CA GLY A 399 12.90 -7.36 22.02
C GLY A 399 11.63 -8.15 21.70
N GLN A 400 11.75 -9.40 21.28
CA GLN A 400 10.63 -10.32 21.06
C GLN A 400 11.05 -11.78 21.29
N THR A 401 10.10 -12.66 21.58
CA THR A 401 10.30 -14.11 21.63
C THR A 401 9.18 -14.82 20.88
N TRP A 402 9.50 -15.86 20.14
CA TRP A 402 8.55 -16.78 19.55
C TRP A 402 7.92 -17.61 20.66
N VAL A 403 6.61 -17.83 20.55
CA VAL A 403 5.82 -18.65 21.47
C VAL A 403 5.05 -19.65 20.63
N GLU A 404 5.35 -20.94 20.81
CA GLU A 404 4.70 -22.04 20.09
C GLU A 404 3.22 -22.16 20.49
N ARG A 405 2.35 -22.39 19.51
CA ARG A 405 0.91 -22.62 19.71
C ARG A 405 0.58 -24.10 19.68
N ARG A 406 -0.29 -24.52 20.60
CA ARG A 406 -0.86 -25.89 20.62
C ARG A 406 -2.31 -25.97 20.16
N ASP A 407 -2.97 -24.83 19.96
CA ASP A 407 -4.37 -24.76 19.54
C ASP A 407 -4.45 -24.56 18.02
N THR A 408 -4.49 -25.67 17.26
CA THR A 408 -4.78 -25.66 15.83
C THR A 408 -6.28 -25.49 15.60
N TYR A 409 -6.74 -24.27 15.36
CA TYR A 409 -8.03 -24.07 14.70
C TYR A 409 -7.80 -24.09 13.19
N SER A 410 -8.57 -24.90 12.47
CA SER A 410 -8.51 -25.03 11.01
C SER A 410 -8.86 -23.70 10.36
N ILE A 411 -7.86 -22.97 9.88
CA ILE A 411 -8.07 -21.82 9.01
C ILE A 411 -8.32 -22.33 7.59
N LYS A 412 -9.27 -21.74 6.86
CA LYS A 412 -9.53 -22.08 5.46
C LYS A 412 -8.24 -21.84 4.65
N ASN A 413 -7.68 -22.89 4.05
CA ASN A 413 -6.51 -22.78 3.17
C ASN A 413 -6.82 -21.89 1.96
N ALA A 414 -5.77 -21.43 1.28
CA ALA A 414 -5.92 -20.75 0.00
C ALA A 414 -6.72 -21.64 -0.97
N GLU A 415 -7.70 -21.05 -1.63
CA GLU A 415 -8.56 -21.73 -2.59
C GLU A 415 -8.41 -21.06 -3.96
N SER A 416 -8.68 -21.83 -5.02
CA SER A 416 -8.79 -21.29 -6.36
C SER A 416 -9.78 -20.13 -6.37
N PHE A 417 -9.42 -19.02 -6.98
CA PHE A 417 -10.28 -17.84 -7.04
C PHE A 417 -10.53 -17.43 -8.49
N VAL A 418 -11.66 -16.79 -8.70
CA VAL A 418 -12.07 -16.36 -10.04
C VAL A 418 -11.79 -14.88 -10.19
N ILE A 419 -11.00 -14.56 -11.20
CA ILE A 419 -10.82 -13.21 -11.67
C ILE A 419 -11.76 -13.00 -12.87
N SER A 420 -12.57 -11.95 -12.81
CA SER A 420 -13.49 -11.59 -13.88
C SER A 420 -13.02 -10.36 -14.65
N THR A 421 -13.14 -10.41 -15.97
CA THR A 421 -13.06 -9.22 -16.84
C THR A 421 -14.47 -8.76 -17.19
N LYS A 422 -14.67 -7.45 -17.34
CA LYS A 422 -15.91 -6.90 -17.89
C LYS A 422 -16.09 -7.36 -19.32
N ALA A 423 -17.36 -7.34 -19.76
CA ALA A 423 -17.65 -7.33 -21.18
C ALA A 423 -17.03 -6.08 -21.81
N LYS A 424 -16.41 -6.23 -22.98
CA LYS A 424 -15.93 -5.08 -23.77
C LYS A 424 -16.97 -3.99 -23.81
N ALA A 425 -16.51 -2.75 -23.71
CA ALA A 425 -17.32 -1.56 -23.97
C ALA A 425 -17.66 -1.49 -25.48
N SER A 426 -18.47 -2.41 -26.02
CA SER A 426 -18.92 -2.41 -27.41
C SER A 426 -20.29 -1.75 -27.58
N VAL A 427 -20.86 -1.20 -26.51
CA VAL A 427 -22.25 -0.67 -26.44
C VAL A 427 -22.26 0.85 -26.17
N GLY A 428 -21.13 1.54 -26.35
CA GLY A 428 -21.02 3.01 -26.30
C GLY A 428 -21.21 3.67 -27.68
N ASN A 429 -21.35 5.00 -27.73
CA ASN A 429 -21.49 5.72 -29.00
C ASN A 429 -20.16 5.84 -29.75
N ASP A 430 -19.02 5.86 -29.04
CA ASP A 430 -17.68 5.94 -29.61
C ASP A 430 -16.67 5.09 -28.82
N PRO A 431 -16.78 3.74 -28.90
CA PRO A 431 -15.97 2.85 -28.09
C PRO A 431 -14.49 2.88 -28.50
N GLY A 432 -13.60 2.86 -27.51
CA GLY A 432 -12.16 2.85 -27.75
C GLY A 432 -11.35 2.82 -26.46
N MET A 433 -10.04 3.03 -26.59
CA MET A 433 -9.11 3.05 -25.47
C MET A 433 -8.52 4.43 -25.28
N VAL A 434 -8.45 4.89 -24.03
CA VAL A 434 -7.62 6.02 -23.61
C VAL A 434 -6.28 5.45 -23.15
N TYR A 435 -5.17 6.07 -23.56
CA TYR A 435 -3.84 5.56 -23.21
C TYR A 435 -2.88 6.64 -22.70
N ILE A 436 -1.87 6.16 -21.97
CA ILE A 436 -0.69 6.92 -21.60
C ILE A 436 0.53 6.23 -22.19
N MET A 437 1.26 6.96 -23.03
CA MET A 437 2.51 6.50 -23.63
C MET A 437 3.64 7.48 -23.37
N ARG A 438 4.87 6.97 -23.41
CA ARG A 438 6.09 7.79 -23.44
C ARG A 438 7.11 7.17 -24.38
N SER A 439 8.08 7.98 -24.79
CA SER A 439 9.32 7.48 -25.38
C SER A 439 10.45 7.65 -24.35
N SER A 440 11.46 6.79 -24.41
CA SER A 440 12.69 6.95 -23.63
C SER A 440 13.48 8.21 -24.01
N SER A 441 13.20 8.81 -25.17
CA SER A 441 13.77 10.09 -25.60
C SER A 441 13.16 11.32 -24.89
N HIS A 442 12.00 11.16 -24.24
CA HIS A 442 11.33 12.25 -23.54
C HIS A 442 11.99 12.58 -22.20
N GLY A 443 11.96 13.87 -21.85
CA GLY A 443 12.33 14.33 -20.51
C GLY A 443 11.44 13.74 -19.41
N ASN A 444 11.87 13.91 -18.15
CA ASN A 444 11.12 13.45 -17.00
C ASN A 444 9.69 14.00 -16.99
N ASP A 445 8.74 13.16 -16.56
CA ASP A 445 7.32 13.51 -16.44
C ASP A 445 6.62 14.01 -17.72
N LEU A 446 7.14 13.67 -18.92
CA LEU A 446 6.53 14.02 -20.20
C LEU A 446 5.82 12.83 -20.84
N TYR A 447 4.49 12.91 -20.95
CA TYR A 447 3.64 11.83 -21.44
C TYR A 447 2.76 12.28 -22.60
N LYS A 448 2.51 11.36 -23.54
CA LYS A 448 1.46 11.49 -24.53
C LYS A 448 0.19 10.82 -24.02
N ILE A 449 -0.92 11.56 -24.04
CA ILE A 449 -2.24 11.05 -23.67
C ILE A 449 -3.13 11.16 -24.90
N GLY A 450 -3.71 10.06 -25.34
CA GLY A 450 -4.62 10.08 -26.48
C GLY A 450 -5.54 8.88 -26.52
N ILE A 451 -6.26 8.75 -27.62
CA ILE A 451 -7.18 7.65 -27.86
C ILE A 451 -6.79 6.77 -29.04
N THR A 452 -7.27 5.53 -29.02
CA THR A 452 -7.22 4.62 -30.16
C THR A 452 -8.50 3.80 -30.23
N ARG A 453 -8.97 3.53 -31.45
CA ARG A 453 -10.07 2.60 -31.76
C ARG A 453 -9.56 1.23 -32.24
N ARG A 454 -8.24 1.08 -32.25
CA ARG A 454 -7.48 -0.12 -32.62
C ARG A 454 -6.67 -0.59 -31.42
N THR A 455 -5.97 -1.72 -31.54
CA THR A 455 -5.05 -2.21 -30.49
C THR A 455 -4.06 -1.12 -30.09
N ILE A 456 -3.68 -1.11 -28.80
CA ILE A 456 -2.80 -0.07 -28.26
C ILE A 456 -1.38 -0.18 -28.81
N GLU A 457 -0.97 -1.38 -29.18
CA GLU A 457 0.31 -1.77 -29.76
C GLU A 457 0.42 -1.27 -31.20
N GLN A 458 -0.63 -1.44 -32.02
CA GLN A 458 -0.66 -0.85 -33.36
C GLN A 458 -0.52 0.66 -33.27
N ARG A 459 -1.20 1.30 -32.31
CA ARG A 459 -1.06 2.75 -32.12
C ARG A 459 0.35 3.14 -31.68
N ALA A 460 0.98 2.37 -30.79
CA ALA A 460 2.35 2.62 -30.36
C ALA A 460 3.34 2.48 -31.52
N GLN A 461 3.18 1.46 -32.38
CA GLN A 461 3.99 1.24 -33.57
C GLN A 461 3.86 2.38 -34.59
N GLU A 462 2.65 2.88 -34.85
CA GLU A 462 2.43 4.04 -35.73
C GLU A 462 3.12 5.31 -35.25
N LEU A 463 3.03 5.57 -33.94
CA LEU A 463 3.68 6.74 -33.35
C LEU A 463 5.21 6.59 -33.42
N SER A 464 5.71 5.36 -33.27
CA SER A 464 7.13 5.03 -33.34
C SER A 464 7.70 5.05 -34.76
N SER A 465 6.88 4.75 -35.79
CA SER A 465 7.30 4.77 -37.19
C SER A 465 7.28 6.18 -37.79
N SER A 466 6.54 7.10 -37.19
CA SER A 466 6.55 8.51 -37.57
C SER A 466 7.91 9.15 -37.22
N THR A 467 8.43 10.03 -38.10
CA THR A 467 9.72 10.73 -37.92
C THR A 467 9.79 11.70 -36.72
N GLY A 468 8.73 11.73 -35.88
CA GLY A 468 8.57 12.67 -34.78
C GLY A 468 9.24 12.28 -33.45
N SER A 469 9.69 11.03 -33.28
CA SER A 469 10.45 10.57 -32.11
C SER A 469 11.64 9.71 -32.53
N PRO A 470 12.85 9.93 -31.97
CA PRO A 470 14.03 9.12 -32.30
C PRO A 470 14.01 7.72 -31.69
N LEU A 471 13.15 7.47 -30.68
CA LEU A 471 13.03 6.19 -29.99
C LEU A 471 11.55 5.75 -29.96
N PRO A 472 11.28 4.43 -29.86
CA PRO A 472 9.92 3.92 -29.82
C PRO A 472 9.08 4.50 -28.68
N PHE A 473 7.76 4.48 -28.87
CA PHE A 473 6.77 4.73 -27.83
C PHE A 473 6.44 3.42 -27.09
N GLU A 474 6.39 3.53 -25.77
CA GLU A 474 6.05 2.46 -24.85
C GLU A 474 4.73 2.78 -24.17
N VAL A 475 3.88 1.76 -24.03
CA VAL A 475 2.56 1.85 -23.39
C VAL A 475 2.73 1.65 -21.90
N LEU A 476 2.31 2.65 -21.11
CA LEU A 476 2.36 2.56 -19.64
C LEU A 476 1.02 2.15 -19.05
N ALA A 477 -0.08 2.66 -19.60
CA ALA A 477 -1.42 2.41 -19.11
C ALA A 477 -2.45 2.61 -20.23
N SER A 478 -3.56 1.88 -20.13
CA SER A 478 -4.71 1.99 -21.01
C SER A 478 -6.00 1.66 -20.29
N TRP A 479 -7.10 2.28 -20.72
CA TRP A 479 -8.45 2.04 -20.21
C TRP A 479 -9.40 1.89 -21.39
N GLU A 480 -10.19 0.81 -21.39
CA GLU A 480 -11.33 0.70 -22.30
C GLU A 480 -12.47 1.59 -21.81
N VAL A 481 -13.09 2.34 -22.73
CA VAL A 481 -14.17 3.27 -22.42
C VAL A 481 -15.24 3.24 -23.50
N GLU A 482 -16.48 3.47 -23.10
CA GLU A 482 -17.64 3.50 -23.99
C GLU A 482 -17.62 4.70 -24.95
N ASP A 483 -17.13 5.86 -24.50
CA ASP A 483 -17.07 7.10 -25.29
C ASP A 483 -15.68 7.76 -25.24
N CYS A 484 -14.72 7.19 -25.98
CA CYS A 484 -13.32 7.60 -25.91
C CYS A 484 -13.09 9.07 -26.29
N GLY A 485 -13.80 9.59 -27.30
CA GLY A 485 -13.68 11.00 -27.70
C GLY A 485 -14.19 12.00 -26.65
N VAL A 486 -15.16 11.61 -25.82
CA VAL A 486 -15.66 12.46 -24.72
C VAL A 486 -14.65 12.46 -23.57
N ILE A 487 -14.19 11.27 -23.17
CA ILE A 487 -13.19 11.12 -22.11
C ILE A 487 -11.89 11.85 -22.46
N GLU A 488 -11.41 11.76 -23.71
CA GLU A 488 -10.21 12.46 -24.16
C GLU A 488 -10.32 13.97 -23.96
N LYS A 489 -11.42 14.57 -24.43
CA LYS A 489 -11.67 16.02 -24.29
C LYS A 489 -11.68 16.43 -22.83
N GLU A 490 -12.30 15.64 -21.98
CA GLU A 490 -12.37 15.90 -20.54
C GLU A 490 -10.99 15.81 -19.88
N VAL A 491 -10.24 14.74 -20.12
CA VAL A 491 -8.88 14.56 -19.61
C VAL A 491 -7.96 15.69 -20.07
N HIS A 492 -8.01 16.06 -21.36
CA HIS A 492 -7.21 17.16 -21.90
C HIS A 492 -7.61 18.51 -21.31
N SER A 493 -8.89 18.71 -20.99
CA SER A 493 -9.40 19.92 -20.33
C SER A 493 -8.88 20.02 -18.89
N ARG A 494 -8.98 18.93 -18.10
CA ARG A 494 -8.47 18.85 -16.73
C ARG A 494 -6.95 19.03 -16.66
N LEU A 495 -6.21 18.51 -17.65
CA LEU A 495 -4.75 18.61 -17.76
C LEU A 495 -4.27 19.82 -18.57
N LYS A 496 -5.14 20.74 -18.99
CA LYS A 496 -4.80 21.88 -19.87
C LYS A 496 -3.60 22.69 -19.38
N LYS A 497 -3.47 22.88 -18.07
CA LYS A 497 -2.34 23.62 -17.44
C LYS A 497 -0.98 22.94 -17.60
N TYR A 498 -0.96 21.62 -17.83
CA TYR A 498 0.26 20.83 -17.99
C TYR A 498 0.61 20.58 -19.46
N ARG A 499 -0.22 21.01 -20.40
CA ARG A 499 -0.04 20.76 -21.83
C ARG A 499 1.11 21.60 -22.38
N VAL A 500 2.15 20.95 -22.92
CA VAL A 500 3.37 21.61 -23.40
C VAL A 500 3.11 22.45 -24.66
N ASN A 501 2.32 21.91 -25.59
CA ASN A 501 1.94 22.60 -26.83
C ASN A 501 0.43 22.51 -27.01
N LYS A 502 -0.24 23.65 -27.22
CA LYS A 502 -1.69 23.73 -27.40
C LYS A 502 -2.21 22.87 -28.56
N LYS A 503 -1.38 22.57 -29.56
CA LYS A 503 -1.71 21.76 -30.74
C LYS A 503 -1.34 20.28 -30.62
N ARG A 504 -0.57 19.88 -29.60
CA ARG A 504 -0.12 18.48 -29.43
C ARG A 504 -0.56 17.91 -28.08
N GLU A 505 -0.65 16.61 -27.97
CA GLU A 505 -1.24 15.92 -26.81
C GLU A 505 -0.17 15.47 -25.81
N PHE A 506 0.80 16.35 -25.54
CA PHE A 506 1.90 16.10 -24.60
C PHE A 506 1.71 16.92 -23.33
N PHE A 507 1.83 16.24 -22.19
CA PHE A 507 1.56 16.80 -20.87
C PHE A 507 2.77 16.58 -19.95
N LEU A 508 3.20 17.64 -19.28
CA LEU A 508 4.31 17.66 -18.33
C LEU A 508 3.76 17.64 -16.90
N THR A 509 3.56 16.44 -16.34
CA THR A 509 3.02 16.24 -14.99
C THR A 509 3.30 14.80 -14.53
N SER A 510 3.19 14.53 -13.23
CA SER A 510 3.48 13.20 -12.69
C SER A 510 2.46 12.16 -13.19
N LEU A 511 2.91 10.93 -13.45
CA LEU A 511 2.04 9.83 -13.89
C LEU A 511 0.90 9.52 -12.90
N PRO A 512 1.11 9.52 -11.57
CA PRO A 512 -0.01 9.37 -10.63
C PRO A 512 -1.11 10.42 -10.83
N ASN A 513 -0.75 11.65 -11.16
CA ASN A 513 -1.73 12.71 -11.43
C ASN A 513 -2.47 12.47 -12.75
N ILE A 514 -1.81 11.93 -13.78
CA ILE A 514 -2.45 11.57 -15.05
C ILE A 514 -3.42 10.40 -14.85
N VAL A 515 -2.96 9.31 -14.23
CA VAL A 515 -3.76 8.11 -13.91
C VAL A 515 -5.02 8.51 -13.16
N HIS A 516 -4.86 9.26 -12.06
CA HIS A 516 -5.99 9.76 -11.29
C HIS A 516 -6.97 10.60 -12.13
N THR A 517 -6.46 11.49 -13.00
CA THR A 517 -7.31 12.33 -13.85
C THR A 517 -8.10 11.52 -14.87
N VAL A 518 -7.49 10.48 -15.45
CA VAL A 518 -8.15 9.58 -16.40
C VAL A 518 -9.24 8.79 -15.70
N GLU A 519 -8.90 8.09 -14.62
CA GLU A 519 -9.86 7.29 -13.84
C GLU A 519 -11.01 8.14 -13.30
N GLN A 520 -10.73 9.35 -12.82
CA GLN A 520 -11.77 10.29 -12.39
C GLN A 520 -12.70 10.72 -13.53
N SER A 521 -12.15 10.98 -14.73
CA SER A 521 -12.96 11.36 -15.89
C SER A 521 -13.86 10.20 -16.35
N ILE A 522 -13.38 8.96 -16.25
CA ILE A 522 -14.18 7.76 -16.50
C ILE A 522 -15.28 7.62 -15.45
N ALA A 523 -14.92 7.72 -14.17
CA ALA A 523 -15.86 7.65 -13.05
C ALA A 523 -16.98 8.71 -13.12
N ASP A 524 -16.65 9.95 -13.50
CA ASP A 524 -17.63 11.03 -13.59
C ASP A 524 -18.63 10.84 -14.75
N LYS A 525 -18.30 10.03 -15.77
CA LYS A 525 -19.19 9.69 -16.90
C LYS A 525 -20.04 8.46 -16.68
N SER A 526 -19.61 7.55 -15.80
CA SER A 526 -20.41 6.39 -15.39
C SER A 526 -21.51 6.73 -14.38
N ARG A 527 -21.64 8.00 -13.96
CA ARG A 527 -22.72 8.55 -13.13
C ARG A 527 -23.80 9.17 -14.01
#